data_AF-A0A3R7F3D7-F1
#
_entry.id   AF-A0A3R7F3D7-F1
#
_cell.length_a   1.000
_cell.length_b   1.000
_cell.length_c   1.000
_cell.angle_alpha   90.00
_cell.angle_beta   90.00
_cell.angle_gamma   90.00
#
_symmetry.space_group_name_H-M   'P 1'
#
loop_
_entity.id
_entity.type
_entity.pdbx_description
1 polymer ?
#
loop_
_entity_poly.entity_id
_entity_poly.type
_entity_poly.pdbx_seq_one_letter_code
_entity_poly.pdbx_strand_id
1 'polypeptide(L)' 'MVDLSVDIGIPLKNPLILASGILGSSAGILRRVAEAGAGALITKSITQDPREGHENPTVIEVSEGVIL' A
#
# COMPACT_ATOMS: atom_id res chain seq x y z
N MET A 1 -26.53 7.78 1.25
CA MET A 1 -25.18 7.18 1.27
C MET A 1 -24.22 8.27 0.80
N VAL A 2 -23.05 8.42 1.43
CA VAL A 2 -22.09 9.47 1.08
C VAL A 2 -21.24 9.01 -0.11
N ASP A 3 -21.07 9.87 -1.11
CA ASP A 3 -20.13 9.65 -2.20
C ASP A 3 -18.73 10.08 -1.75
N LEU A 4 -17.76 9.17 -1.89
CA LEU A 4 -16.35 9.40 -1.55
C LEU A 4 -15.46 9.57 -2.78
N SER A 5 -16.02 9.55 -4.00
CA SER A 5 -15.23 9.66 -5.22
C SER A 5 -14.44 10.99 -5.29
N VAL A 6 -13.23 10.92 -5.86
CA VAL A 6 -12.33 12.07 -6.01
C VAL A 6 -11.62 12.03 -7.35
N ASP A 7 -11.24 13.20 -7.87
CA ASP A 7 -10.38 13.34 -9.05
C ASP A 7 -9.12 14.12 -8.66
N ILE A 8 -7.96 13.46 -8.79
CA ILE A 8 -6.64 14.04 -8.53
C ILE A 8 -5.80 14.16 -9.82
N GLY A 9 -6.47 14.28 -10.97
CA GLY A 9 -5.90 14.05 -12.31
C GLY A 9 -6.11 12.62 -12.81
N ILE A 10 -6.54 11.73 -11.91
CA ILE A 10 -7.01 10.37 -12.18
C ILE A 10 -8.29 10.17 -11.34
N PRO A 11 -9.39 9.67 -11.93
CA PRO A 11 -10.62 9.42 -11.19
C PRO A 11 -10.48 8.21 -10.26
N LEU A 12 -10.77 8.39 -8.98
CA LEU A 12 -10.73 7.34 -7.96
C LEU A 12 -12.11 7.14 -7.32
N LYS A 13 -12.42 5.88 -6.96
CA LYS A 13 -13.68 5.52 -6.29
C LYS A 13 -13.76 6.06 -4.85
N ASN A 14 -12.62 6.33 -4.24
CA ASN A 14 -12.46 6.91 -2.90
C ASN A 14 -11.01 7.43 -2.75
N PRO A 15 -10.70 8.27 -1.74
CA PRO A 15 -9.37 8.84 -1.57
C PRO A 15 -8.37 7.90 -0.85
N LEU A 16 -8.75 6.66 -0.52
CA LEU A 16 -7.88 5.74 0.21
C LEU A 16 -6.86 5.12 -0.73
N ILE A 17 -5.58 5.41 -0.48
CA ILE A 17 -4.46 4.92 -1.29
C ILE A 17 -3.56 4.08 -0.39
N LEU A 18 -3.16 2.89 -0.87
CA LEU A 18 -2.22 2.03 -0.14
C LEU A 18 -0.87 2.74 0.06
N ALA A 19 -0.39 2.82 1.30
CA ALA A 19 0.93 3.37 1.62
C ALA A 19 2.06 2.49 1.04
N SER A 20 3.08 3.12 0.45
CA SER A 20 4.24 2.37 -0.07
C SER A 20 4.96 1.62 1.05
N GLY A 21 5.34 0.37 0.78
CA GLY A 21 6.01 -0.48 1.75
C GLY A 21 5.09 -1.30 2.65
N ILE A 22 3.79 -1.01 2.65
CA ILE A 22 2.78 -1.81 3.36
C ILE A 22 2.02 -2.62 2.32
N LEU A 23 2.04 -3.96 2.43
CA LEU A 23 1.27 -4.87 1.57
C LEU A 23 1.47 -4.65 0.04
N GLY A 24 2.58 -4.05 -0.38
CA GLY A 24 2.85 -3.69 -1.77
C GLY A 24 3.93 -4.52 -2.47
N SER A 25 4.37 -5.64 -1.87
CA SER A 25 5.55 -6.41 -2.31
C SER A 25 5.29 -7.48 -3.38
N SER A 26 4.04 -7.79 -3.69
CA SER A 26 3.70 -8.73 -4.77
C SER A 26 2.36 -8.40 -5.43
N ALA A 27 2.20 -8.81 -6.69
CA ALA A 27 0.96 -8.62 -7.44
C ALA A 27 -0.26 -9.26 -6.74
N GLY A 28 -0.06 -10.41 -6.09
CA GLY A 28 -1.12 -11.09 -5.35
C GLY A 28 -1.57 -10.30 -4.10
N ILE A 29 -0.67 -9.61 -3.40
CA ILE A 29 -1.08 -8.75 -2.28
C ILE A 29 -1.80 -7.50 -2.80
N LEU A 30 -1.27 -6.85 -3.84
CA LEU A 30 -1.89 -5.68 -4.47
C LEU A 30 -3.33 -5.98 -4.94
N ARG A 31 -3.54 -7.14 -5.58
CA ARG A 31 -4.87 -7.59 -5.99
C ARG A 31 -5.84 -7.69 -4.80
N ARG A 32 -5.41 -8.29 -3.70
CA ARG A 32 -6.25 -8.39 -2.48
C ARG A 32 -6.62 -7.02 -1.92
N VAL A 33 -5.69 -6.05 -1.93
CA VAL A 33 -5.97 -4.68 -1.46
C VAL A 33 -6.94 -3.95 -2.40
N ALA A 34 -6.84 -4.14 -3.72
CA ALA A 34 -7.83 -3.62 -4.66
C ALA A 34 -9.22 -4.24 -4.43
N GLU A 35 -9.29 -5.56 -4.23
CA GLU A 35 -10.54 -6.27 -3.93
C GLU A 35 -11.15 -5.82 -2.58
N ALA A 36 -10.33 -5.37 -1.63
CA ALA A 36 -10.77 -4.76 -0.37
C ALA A 36 -11.30 -3.31 -0.51
N GLY A 37 -11.21 -2.71 -1.70
CA GLY A 37 -11.85 -1.42 -2.00
C GLY A 37 -10.95 -0.19 -1.92
N ALA A 38 -9.63 -0.35 -1.91
CA ALA A 38 -8.71 0.80 -2.05
C ALA A 38 -8.99 1.58 -3.35
N GLY A 39 -8.95 2.91 -3.28
CA GLY A 39 -9.15 3.79 -4.43
C GLY A 39 -7.97 3.73 -5.40
N ALA A 40 -6.74 3.58 -4.89
CA ALA A 40 -5.55 3.33 -5.67
C ALA A 40 -4.52 2.51 -4.87
N LEU A 41 -3.51 1.98 -5.57
CA LEU A 41 -2.46 1.15 -4.99
C LEU A 41 -1.07 1.72 -5.31
N ILE A 42 -0.14 1.56 -4.37
CA ILE A 42 1.27 1.89 -4.57
C ILE A 42 2.08 0.61 -4.34
N THR A 43 3.02 0.31 -5.24
CA THR A 43 3.93 -0.83 -5.07
C THR A 43 4.97 -0.53 -3.98
N LYS A 44 5.69 -1.55 -3.51
CA LYS A 44 6.97 -1.29 -2.85
C LYS A 44 7.89 -0.58 -3.84
N SER A 45 8.72 0.35 -3.35
CA SER A 45 9.79 0.96 -4.13
C SER A 45 10.66 -0.11 -4.78
N ILE A 46 10.89 0.01 -6.09
CA ILE A 46 11.61 -0.97 -6.91
C ILE A 46 12.98 -0.40 -7.27
N THR A 47 14.03 -1.22 -7.15
CA THR A 47 15.36 -0.94 -7.67
C THR A 47 15.60 -1.72 -8.96
N GLN A 48 16.57 -1.28 -9.76
CA GLN A 48 16.93 -1.97 -11.01
C GLN A 48 17.29 -3.45 -10.77
N ASP A 49 18.08 -3.70 -9.73
CA ASP A 49 18.45 -5.05 -9.30
C ASP A 49 17.70 -5.46 -8.03
N PRO A 50 17.41 -6.78 -7.84
CA PRO A 50 16.80 -7.28 -6.62
C PRO A 50 17.62 -6.97 -5.37
N ARG A 51 16.93 -6.75 -4.25
CA ARG A 51 17.55 -6.51 -2.94
C ARG A 51 16.94 -7.47 -1.93
N GLU A 52 17.78 -8.16 -1.15
CA GLU A 52 17.30 -9.03 -0.05
C GLU A 52 16.62 -8.24 1.07
N GLY A 53 17.06 -7.00 1.30
CA GLY A 53 16.58 -6.17 2.42
C GLY A 53 17.59 -6.14 3.57
N HIS A 54 17.16 -5.63 4.72
CA HIS A 54 17.98 -5.58 5.93
C HIS A 54 17.71 -6.81 6.81
N GLU A 55 18.67 -7.20 7.64
CA GLU A 55 18.48 -8.29 8.62
C GLU A 55 17.42 -7.91 9.66
N ASN A 56 16.53 -8.86 9.95
CA ASN A 56 15.44 -8.67 10.90
C ASN A 56 15.93 -8.63 12.35
N PRO A 57 15.24 -7.89 13.25
CA PRO A 57 13.96 -7.19 13.02
C PRO A 57 14.11 -5.83 12.33
N THR A 58 13.40 -5.64 11.22
CA THR A 58 13.39 -4.37 10.45
C THR A 58 12.08 -3.61 10.57
N VAL A 59 11.07 -4.23 11.18
CA VAL A 59 9.74 -3.70 11.38
C VAL A 59 9.31 -4.05 12.80
N ILE A 60 8.86 -3.05 13.55
CA ILE A 60 8.35 -3.25 14.91
C ILE A 60 7.01 -2.54 15.07
N GLU A 61 6.12 -3.17 15.83
CA GLU A 61 4.90 -2.51 16.30
C GLU A 61 5.25 -1.75 17.59
N VAL A 62 5.18 -0.42 17.54
CA VAL A 62 5.52 0.44 18.69
C VAL A 62 4.32 0.70 19.60
N SER A 63 3.12 0.58 19.04
CA SER A 63 1.83 0.63 19.75
C SER A 63 0.78 -0.01 18.85
N GLU A 64 -0.38 -0.37 19.40
CA GLU A 64 -1.48 -1.00 18.65
C GLU A 64 -1.76 -0.25 17.33
N GLY A 65 -1.54 -0.94 16.20
CA GLY A 65 -1.78 -0.40 14.86
C GLY A 65 -0.72 0.55 14.31
N VAL A 66 0.39 0.79 15.01
CA VAL A 66 1.51 1.63 14.54
C VAL A 66 2.73 0.78 14.26
N ILE A 67 3.11 0.74 12.98
CA ILE A 67 4.25 0.00 12.47
C ILE A 67 5.35 1.00 12.07
N LEU A 68 6.55 0.83 12.64
CA LEU A 68 7.78 1.55 12.24
C LEU A 68 8.75 0.62 11.51
#